data_AF-A0A970BI50-F1
#
_entry.id   AF-A0A970BI50-F1
#
_cell.length_a   1.000
_cell.length_b   1.000
_cell.length_c   1.000
_cell.angle_alpha   90.00
_cell.angle_beta   90.00
_cell.angle_gamma   90.00
#
_symmetry.space_group_name_H-M   'P 1'
#
loop_
_entity.id
_entity.type
_entity.pdbx_description
1 polymer ?
#
loop_
_entity_poly.entity_id
_entity_poly.type
_entity_poly.pdbx_seq_one_letter_code
_entity_poly.pdbx_strand_id
1 'polypeptide(L)'
;MRQLTIVLFFLLPLLTTAKSFELPSDTIIYHKNKKIIINDSNNDIKVDIFRINAEGDTVYNEKIYEGVFVGDKSVEKEYNNSFTVSIPDIFKPKDKRRNTRPHHWNGFGIGFSNVPKGFDFDGEMASIVNVSRSLQYNFNFATVVFEFGKSNFRGNTGMGIQFNSIHFQNNKAIEVVDYKSVITTTEVGSEYRDTRLHATYLTFPLLLETSFPISRHSHIFLNGGVVLKAKTASSSKVWKDVDGKKRKTKMPGDLNLRPVTFDILVQAGINHCGVFASYSPMSLFMNNKGPKGN
;
A
#
# COMPACT_ATOMS: atom_id res chain seq x y z
N MET A 1 -6.98 -76.19 54.95
CA MET A 1 -6.00 -75.83 53.92
C MET A 1 -5.88 -74.32 53.86
N ARG A 2 -4.63 -73.82 54.05
CA ARG A 2 -4.01 -72.56 53.57
C ARG A 2 -4.87 -71.26 53.59
N GLN A 3 -4.53 -70.29 54.46
CA GLN A 3 -3.61 -69.14 54.19
C GLN A 3 -4.23 -68.14 53.17
N LEU A 4 -4.20 -66.81 53.29
CA LEU A 4 -3.41 -65.87 54.07
C LEU A 4 -4.13 -64.50 54.03
N THR A 5 -3.81 -63.68 55.01
CA THR A 5 -4.25 -62.32 55.36
C THR A 5 -3.67 -61.20 54.48
N ILE A 6 -4.08 -59.94 54.77
CA ILE A 6 -3.47 -58.60 54.49
C ILE A 6 -4.24 -57.79 53.41
N VAL A 7 -5.12 -56.81 53.71
CA VAL A 7 -5.02 -55.50 54.41
C VAL A 7 -4.15 -54.47 53.67
N LEU A 8 -4.73 -53.38 53.12
CA LEU A 8 -4.37 -51.99 53.46
C LEU A 8 -5.28 -50.94 52.76
N PHE A 9 -5.63 -49.93 53.57
CA PHE A 9 -6.28 -48.64 53.29
C PHE A 9 -5.75 -47.86 52.07
N PHE A 10 -6.61 -47.03 51.44
CA PHE A 10 -6.28 -45.61 51.18
C PHE A 10 -7.52 -44.76 50.82
N LEU A 11 -7.59 -43.56 51.43
CA LEU A 11 -8.50 -42.45 51.17
C LEU A 11 -8.59 -42.08 49.67
N LEU A 12 -9.77 -41.62 49.22
CA LEU A 12 -9.89 -40.72 48.07
C LEU A 12 -10.92 -39.61 48.36
N PRO A 13 -10.57 -38.32 48.12
CA PRO A 13 -11.51 -37.22 48.23
C PRO A 13 -12.48 -37.25 47.03
N LEU A 14 -13.76 -36.95 47.28
CA LEU A 14 -14.70 -36.60 46.22
C LEU A 14 -14.19 -35.34 45.53
N LEU A 15 -13.63 -35.50 44.33
CA LEU A 15 -13.40 -34.41 43.39
C LEU A 15 -14.76 -33.87 42.93
N THR A 16 -14.94 -32.58 43.15
CA THR A 16 -15.98 -31.73 42.60
C THR A 16 -16.19 -31.99 41.11
N THR A 17 -17.43 -32.22 40.69
CA THR A 17 -17.80 -32.17 39.26
C THR A 17 -17.65 -30.73 38.77
N ALA A 18 -16.54 -30.41 38.13
CA ALA A 18 -16.45 -29.24 37.28
C ALA A 18 -17.34 -29.51 36.06
N LYS A 19 -18.53 -28.89 36.03
CA LYS A 19 -19.37 -28.86 34.83
C LYS A 19 -18.62 -27.98 33.83
N SER A 20 -18.02 -28.59 32.80
CA SER A 20 -17.40 -27.87 31.70
C SER A 20 -18.45 -27.02 31.01
N PHE A 21 -18.20 -25.71 30.94
CA PHE A 21 -18.98 -24.78 30.13
C PHE A 21 -18.63 -25.07 28.67
N GLU A 22 -19.54 -25.71 27.93
CA GLU A 22 -19.42 -25.84 26.48
C GLU A 22 -19.69 -24.47 25.86
N LEU A 23 -18.65 -23.84 25.31
CA LEU A 23 -18.82 -22.73 24.38
C LEU A 23 -19.47 -23.29 23.10
N PRO A 24 -20.42 -22.57 22.45
CA PRO A 24 -21.01 -23.03 21.20
C PRO A 24 -19.88 -23.19 20.17
N SER A 25 -19.71 -24.42 19.70
CA SER A 25 -18.73 -24.73 18.67
C SER A 25 -19.32 -24.31 17.32
N ASP A 26 -18.72 -23.31 16.68
CA ASP A 26 -19.05 -22.95 15.30
C ASP A 26 -19.06 -24.20 14.40
N THR A 27 -20.12 -24.39 13.61
CA THR A 27 -20.21 -25.54 12.70
C THR A 27 -19.53 -25.18 11.38
N ILE A 28 -18.40 -25.82 11.10
CA ILE A 28 -17.64 -25.60 9.85
C ILE A 28 -17.80 -26.81 8.94
N ILE A 29 -18.40 -26.61 7.77
CA ILE A 29 -18.62 -27.65 6.75
C ILE A 29 -17.73 -27.37 5.54
N TYR A 30 -17.01 -28.40 5.10
CA TYR A 30 -16.25 -28.37 3.85
C TYR A 30 -16.98 -29.21 2.81
N HIS A 31 -17.37 -28.59 1.69
CA HIS A 31 -18.01 -29.29 0.58
C HIS A 31 -17.41 -28.85 -0.75
N LYS A 32 -16.75 -29.78 -1.45
CA LYS A 32 -15.98 -29.51 -2.68
C LYS A 32 -14.97 -28.37 -2.44
N ASN A 33 -15.12 -27.25 -3.15
CA ASN A 33 -14.31 -26.05 -3.04
C ASN A 33 -15.00 -24.96 -2.21
N LYS A 34 -15.84 -25.33 -1.23
CA LYS A 34 -16.55 -24.37 -0.38
C LYS A 34 -16.35 -24.68 1.10
N LYS A 35 -16.12 -23.62 1.88
CA LYS A 35 -16.14 -23.62 3.35
C LYS A 35 -17.41 -22.92 3.77
N ILE A 36 -18.27 -23.59 4.52
CA ILE A 36 -19.51 -23.03 5.05
C ILE A 36 -19.30 -22.93 6.56
N ILE A 37 -19.53 -21.75 7.13
CA ILE A 37 -19.47 -21.51 8.57
C ILE A 37 -20.89 -21.17 9.00
N ILE A 38 -21.43 -21.96 9.93
CA ILE A 38 -22.74 -21.76 10.53
C ILE A 38 -22.51 -21.42 11.99
N ASN A 39 -22.86 -20.18 12.35
CA ASN A 39 -22.86 -19.73 13.73
C ASN A 39 -24.32 -19.70 14.19
N ASP A 40 -24.63 -20.53 15.18
CA ASP A 40 -25.97 -20.66 15.75
C ASP A 40 -25.91 -20.24 17.22
N SER A 41 -26.67 -19.20 17.58
CA SER A 41 -26.73 -18.67 18.93
C SER A 41 -28.15 -18.26 19.29
N ASN A 42 -28.80 -19.03 20.17
CA ASN A 42 -30.00 -18.66 20.93
C ASN A 42 -31.08 -17.90 20.13
N ASN A 43 -31.35 -18.31 18.87
CA ASN A 43 -32.35 -17.81 17.91
C ASN A 43 -31.82 -16.95 16.74
N ASP A 44 -30.50 -16.77 16.64
CA ASP A 44 -29.82 -16.14 15.52
C ASP A 44 -28.95 -17.14 14.77
N ILE A 45 -29.15 -17.25 13.45
CA ILE A 45 -28.34 -18.10 12.58
C ILE A 45 -27.60 -17.21 11.59
N LYS A 46 -26.27 -17.31 11.58
CA LYS A 46 -25.43 -16.69 10.55
C LYS A 46 -24.74 -17.77 9.72
N VAL A 47 -24.95 -17.71 8.40
CA VAL A 47 -24.34 -18.61 7.43
C VAL A 47 -23.39 -17.82 6.53
N ASP A 48 -22.10 -18.13 6.64
CA ASP A 48 -21.07 -17.57 5.79
C ASP A 48 -20.53 -18.66 4.84
N ILE A 49 -20.64 -18.45 3.54
CA ILE A 49 -20.09 -19.38 2.53
C ILE A 49 -18.88 -18.73 1.88
N PHE A 50 -17.79 -19.48 1.85
CA PHE A 50 -16.55 -19.11 1.19
C PHE A 50 -16.20 -20.10 0.10
N ARG A 51 -15.59 -19.62 -0.98
CA ARG A 51 -14.91 -20.44 -1.99
C ARG A 51 -13.45 -20.66 -1.56
N ILE A 52 -13.05 -21.93 -1.53
CA ILE A 52 -11.71 -22.42 -1.19
C ILE A 52 -10.98 -22.74 -2.49
N ASN A 53 -9.76 -22.26 -2.66
CA ASN A 53 -8.91 -22.66 -3.78
C ASN A 53 -8.22 -24.01 -3.48
N ALA A 54 -7.90 -24.79 -4.52
CA ALA A 54 -7.48 -26.20 -4.44
C ALA A 54 -6.21 -26.52 -3.60
N GLU A 55 -5.55 -25.52 -3.02
CA GLU A 55 -4.29 -25.63 -2.30
C GLU A 55 -4.41 -25.46 -0.77
N GLY A 56 -5.63 -25.37 -0.22
CA GLY A 56 -5.85 -25.51 1.23
C GLY A 56 -5.23 -24.45 2.14
N ASP A 57 -4.68 -23.37 1.61
CA ASP A 57 -4.05 -22.30 2.41
C ASP A 57 -5.10 -21.37 3.04
N THR A 58 -4.98 -21.17 4.35
CA THR A 58 -5.90 -20.48 5.26
C THR A 58 -5.98 -18.94 5.12
N VAL A 59 -5.46 -18.35 4.02
CA VAL A 59 -5.33 -16.87 3.92
C VAL A 59 -6.30 -16.21 2.91
N TYR A 60 -6.92 -16.96 1.99
CA TYR A 60 -7.84 -16.35 1.00
C TYR A 60 -9.08 -17.22 0.74
N ASN A 61 -10.10 -17.00 1.55
CA ASN A 61 -11.44 -17.51 1.35
C ASN A 61 -12.28 -16.40 0.72
N GLU A 62 -12.66 -16.53 -0.57
CA GLU A 62 -13.57 -15.59 -1.23
C GLU A 62 -14.97 -15.80 -0.63
N LYS A 63 -15.46 -14.87 0.19
CA LYS A 63 -16.83 -14.94 0.70
C LYS A 63 -17.78 -14.74 -0.48
N ILE A 64 -18.61 -15.75 -0.75
CA ILE A 64 -19.55 -15.76 -1.87
C ILE A 64 -20.99 -15.52 -1.40
N TYR A 65 -21.28 -15.75 -0.11
CA TYR A 65 -22.62 -15.57 0.46
C TYR A 65 -22.56 -15.27 1.95
N GLU A 66 -23.45 -14.40 2.42
CA GLU A 66 -23.77 -14.14 3.82
C GLU A 66 -25.28 -14.16 3.99
N GLY A 67 -25.78 -15.07 4.84
CA GLY A 67 -27.17 -15.11 5.28
C GLY A 67 -27.25 -14.90 6.78
N VAL A 68 -28.04 -13.93 7.24
CA VAL A 68 -28.27 -13.66 8.66
C VAL A 68 -29.76 -13.78 8.93
N PHE A 69 -30.14 -14.70 9.82
CA PHE A 69 -31.51 -14.99 10.22
C PHE A 69 -31.63 -14.65 11.71
N VAL A 70 -32.46 -13.67 12.04
CA VAL A 70 -32.68 -13.18 13.41
C VAL A 70 -34.19 -13.15 13.65
N GLY A 71 -34.72 -14.14 14.37
CA GLY A 71 -36.17 -14.33 14.52
C GLY A 71 -36.90 -14.42 13.17
N ASP A 72 -37.87 -13.54 12.92
CA ASP A 72 -38.68 -13.50 11.68
C ASP A 72 -38.04 -12.69 10.53
N LYS A 73 -36.81 -12.19 10.70
CA LYS A 73 -36.12 -11.36 9.70
C LYS A 73 -34.93 -12.10 9.12
N SER A 74 -34.81 -12.09 7.80
CA SER A 74 -33.63 -12.56 7.08
C SER A 74 -32.99 -11.45 6.26
N VAL A 75 -31.66 -11.45 6.22
CA VAL A 75 -30.85 -10.61 5.32
C VAL A 75 -29.92 -11.54 4.57
N GLU A 76 -30.02 -11.50 3.25
CA GLU A 76 -29.16 -12.28 2.35
C GLU A 76 -28.32 -11.36 1.48
N LYS A 77 -27.03 -11.67 1.37
CA LYS A 77 -26.10 -10.93 0.53
C LYS A 77 -25.24 -11.89 -0.28
N GLU A 78 -25.44 -11.87 -1.58
CA GLU A 78 -24.59 -12.58 -2.53
C GLU A 78 -23.42 -11.68 -2.96
N TYR A 79 -22.20 -12.20 -2.82
CA TYR A 79 -20.98 -11.50 -3.17
C TYR A 79 -20.54 -11.95 -4.57
N ASN A 80 -21.05 -11.27 -5.60
CA ASN A 80 -20.69 -11.52 -7.01
C ASN A 80 -19.36 -10.86 -7.43
N ASN A 81 -18.79 -10.00 -6.57
CA ASN A 81 -17.51 -9.36 -6.84
C ASN A 81 -16.43 -10.03 -5.98
N SER A 82 -15.50 -10.71 -6.64
CA SER A 82 -14.29 -11.21 -6.01
C SER A 82 -13.42 -10.00 -5.64
N PHE A 83 -12.81 -10.04 -4.44
CA PHE A 83 -11.68 -9.18 -4.15
C PHE A 83 -10.46 -10.04 -3.87
N THR A 84 -9.34 -9.70 -4.48
CA THR A 84 -8.07 -10.41 -4.25
C THR A 84 -7.08 -9.45 -3.60
N VAL A 85 -6.53 -9.84 -2.45
CA VAL A 85 -5.41 -9.12 -1.84
C VAL A 85 -4.12 -9.74 -2.34
N SER A 86 -3.23 -8.90 -2.85
CA SER A 86 -1.96 -9.27 -3.47
C SER A 86 -0.81 -8.55 -2.80
N ILE A 87 0.16 -9.35 -2.36
CA ILE A 87 1.42 -8.91 -1.75
C ILE A 87 2.54 -9.19 -2.76
N PRO A 88 3.55 -8.30 -2.90
CA PRO A 88 4.70 -8.55 -3.77
C PRO A 88 5.38 -9.89 -3.49
N ASP A 89 5.85 -10.54 -4.56
CA ASP A 89 6.48 -11.87 -4.47
C ASP A 89 7.81 -11.86 -3.67
N ILE A 90 8.44 -10.71 -3.48
CA ILE A 90 9.61 -10.56 -2.60
C ILE A 90 9.29 -10.94 -1.15
N PHE A 91 8.04 -10.76 -0.71
CA PHE A 91 7.58 -11.12 0.63
C PHE A 91 7.01 -12.54 0.71
N LYS A 92 6.89 -13.25 -0.41
CA LYS A 92 6.38 -14.63 -0.44
C LYS A 92 7.54 -15.64 -0.35
N PRO A 93 7.38 -16.72 0.43
CA PRO A 93 8.25 -17.89 0.36
C PRO A 93 8.41 -18.38 -1.08
N LYS A 94 9.60 -18.87 -1.45
CA LYS A 94 9.93 -19.24 -2.85
C LYS A 94 8.95 -20.26 -3.45
N ASP A 95 8.49 -21.19 -2.63
CA ASP A 95 7.50 -22.23 -2.89
C ASP A 95 6.07 -21.68 -3.08
N LYS A 96 5.76 -20.50 -2.53
CA LYS A 96 4.46 -19.82 -2.64
C LYS A 96 4.43 -18.69 -3.66
N ARG A 97 5.50 -18.51 -4.44
CA ARG A 97 5.53 -17.55 -5.56
C ARG A 97 4.69 -18.12 -6.71
N ARG A 98 3.48 -17.59 -6.88
CA ARG A 98 2.54 -18.04 -7.91
C ARG A 98 2.93 -17.53 -9.29
N ASN A 99 2.63 -18.34 -10.33
CA ASN A 99 2.47 -17.89 -11.72
C ASN A 99 1.08 -17.25 -11.95
N THR A 100 0.59 -16.45 -11.00
CA THR A 100 -0.65 -15.68 -11.17
C THR A 100 -0.39 -14.46 -12.03
N ARG A 101 -1.42 -13.99 -12.74
CA ARG A 101 -1.32 -12.76 -13.53
C ARG A 101 -0.76 -11.63 -12.66
N PRO A 102 0.29 -10.92 -13.11
CA PRO A 102 0.86 -9.84 -12.33
C PRO A 102 -0.18 -8.74 -12.11
N HIS A 103 -0.21 -8.21 -10.89
CA HIS A 103 -0.96 -6.99 -10.60
C HIS A 103 -0.06 -5.81 -10.91
N HIS A 104 -0.41 -5.01 -11.90
CA HIS A 104 0.52 -4.09 -12.54
C HIS A 104 0.89 -2.87 -11.68
N TRP A 105 0.05 -2.52 -10.70
CA TRP A 105 0.40 -1.51 -9.70
C TRP A 105 1.32 -2.05 -8.60
N ASN A 106 1.34 -3.36 -8.36
CA ASN A 106 2.10 -3.96 -7.26
C ASN A 106 3.58 -4.09 -7.63
N GLY A 107 4.50 -3.79 -6.69
CA GLY A 107 5.94 -3.91 -6.92
C GLY A 107 6.71 -2.60 -6.85
N PHE A 108 7.76 -2.49 -7.66
CA PHE A 108 8.73 -1.40 -7.58
C PHE A 108 8.81 -0.62 -8.88
N GLY A 109 8.90 0.71 -8.79
CA GLY A 109 9.04 1.61 -9.94
C GLY A 109 10.04 2.73 -9.68
N ILE A 110 10.77 3.12 -10.72
CA ILE A 110 11.67 4.27 -10.72
C ILE A 110 11.22 5.23 -11.81
N GLY A 111 11.16 6.53 -11.49
CA GLY A 111 10.88 7.57 -12.45
C GLY A 111 11.73 8.82 -12.20
N PHE A 112 11.74 9.71 -13.17
CA PHE A 112 12.29 11.06 -13.01
C PHE A 112 11.21 11.99 -12.47
N SER A 113 11.63 13.00 -11.70
CA SER A 113 10.72 13.99 -11.13
C SER A 113 11.10 15.39 -11.57
N ASN A 114 10.09 16.19 -11.90
CA ASN A 114 10.20 17.62 -12.12
C ASN A 114 9.15 18.35 -11.28
N VAL A 115 9.27 19.67 -11.13
CA VAL A 115 8.33 20.51 -10.35
C VAL A 115 7.95 21.76 -11.16
N PRO A 116 7.30 21.61 -12.33
CA PRO A 116 6.80 22.75 -13.11
C PRO A 116 5.65 23.48 -12.40
N LYS A 117 5.19 24.58 -13.00
CA LYS A 117 3.94 25.23 -12.59
C LYS A 117 2.84 24.87 -13.59
N GLY A 118 2.09 23.81 -13.32
CA GLY A 118 1.17 23.20 -14.26
C GLY A 118 1.95 22.55 -15.40
N PHE A 119 1.77 23.04 -16.63
CA PHE A 119 2.52 22.60 -17.81
C PHE A 119 3.60 23.61 -18.23
N ASP A 120 3.88 24.61 -17.40
CA ASP A 120 4.98 25.55 -17.59
C ASP A 120 6.28 24.94 -17.03
N PHE A 121 7.06 24.34 -17.94
CA PHE A 121 8.35 23.72 -17.65
C PHE A 121 9.53 24.70 -17.64
N ASP A 122 9.29 25.97 -17.98
CA ASP A 122 10.28 27.05 -17.93
C ASP A 122 10.11 27.91 -16.66
N GLY A 123 9.12 27.58 -15.83
CA GLY A 123 8.83 28.27 -14.58
C GLY A 123 9.99 28.22 -13.57
N GLU A 124 9.94 29.13 -12.60
CA GLU A 124 10.98 29.33 -11.58
C GLU A 124 11.44 28.02 -10.92
N MET A 125 10.51 27.17 -10.49
CA MET A 125 10.84 25.87 -9.87
C MET A 125 11.43 24.87 -10.86
N ALA A 126 10.89 24.73 -12.06
CA ALA A 126 11.39 23.78 -13.06
C ALA A 126 12.80 24.16 -13.53
N SER A 127 13.09 25.46 -13.68
CA SER A 127 14.41 25.95 -14.11
C SER A 127 15.52 25.63 -13.11
N ILE A 128 15.22 25.56 -11.82
CA ILE A 128 16.20 25.24 -10.77
C ILE A 128 16.29 23.73 -10.47
N VAL A 129 15.38 22.90 -10.99
CA VAL A 129 15.39 21.45 -10.75
C VAL A 129 16.34 20.77 -11.74
N ASN A 130 17.23 19.92 -11.23
CA ASN A 130 18.02 19.02 -12.03
C ASN A 130 17.23 17.72 -12.25
N VAL A 131 16.45 17.66 -13.32
CA VAL A 131 15.56 16.51 -13.63
C VAL A 131 16.34 15.20 -13.74
N SER A 132 17.53 15.23 -14.34
CA SER A 132 18.38 14.04 -14.56
C SER A 132 18.85 13.38 -13.26
N ARG A 133 18.90 14.14 -12.16
CA ARG A 133 19.27 13.63 -10.83
C ARG A 133 18.06 13.48 -9.91
N SER A 134 16.93 14.05 -10.28
CA SER A 134 15.70 14.04 -9.48
C SER A 134 14.93 12.76 -9.75
N LEU A 135 14.86 11.90 -8.73
CA LEU A 135 14.32 10.54 -8.86
C LEU A 135 13.15 10.31 -7.90
N GLN A 136 12.17 9.57 -8.41
CA GLN A 136 11.05 9.01 -7.68
C GLN A 136 11.20 7.50 -7.61
N TYR A 137 11.06 6.95 -6.42
CA TYR A 137 11.03 5.52 -6.16
C TYR A 137 9.67 5.18 -5.55
N ASN A 138 8.95 4.26 -6.16
CA ASN A 138 7.67 3.78 -5.69
C ASN A 138 7.81 2.32 -5.27
N PHE A 139 7.31 1.98 -4.09
CA PHE A 139 7.23 0.62 -3.61
C PHE A 139 5.82 0.32 -3.10
N ASN A 140 5.06 -0.44 -3.88
CA ASN A 140 3.68 -0.79 -3.60
C ASN A 140 3.67 -2.20 -3.01
N PHE A 141 3.25 -2.33 -1.76
CA PHE A 141 3.44 -3.55 -0.96
C PHE A 141 2.16 -4.26 -0.57
N ALA A 142 1.01 -3.60 -0.72
CA ALA A 142 -0.30 -4.22 -0.52
C ALA A 142 -1.24 -3.73 -1.60
N THR A 143 -1.83 -4.64 -2.37
CA THR A 143 -2.82 -4.31 -3.41
C THR A 143 -4.09 -5.09 -3.14
N VAL A 144 -5.25 -4.46 -3.29
CA VAL A 144 -6.56 -5.10 -3.31
C VAL A 144 -7.18 -4.85 -4.67
N VAL A 145 -7.56 -5.91 -5.37
CA VAL A 145 -8.19 -5.83 -6.68
C VAL A 145 -9.66 -6.17 -6.55
N PHE A 146 -10.52 -5.35 -7.14
CA PHE A 146 -11.95 -5.54 -7.25
C PHE A 146 -12.29 -5.90 -8.70
N GLU A 147 -13.05 -6.95 -8.91
CA GLU A 147 -13.57 -7.30 -10.22
C GLU A 147 -15.01 -6.80 -10.37
N PHE A 148 -15.32 -6.17 -11.51
CA PHE A 148 -16.66 -5.65 -11.79
C PHE A 148 -17.47 -6.66 -12.60
N GLY A 149 -17.92 -7.74 -11.95
CA GLY A 149 -18.72 -8.78 -12.59
C GLY A 149 -18.09 -9.34 -13.88
N LYS A 150 -18.80 -9.24 -15.01
CA LYS A 150 -18.33 -9.71 -16.34
C LYS A 150 -17.52 -8.67 -17.13
N SER A 151 -17.20 -7.52 -16.53
CA SER A 151 -16.46 -6.45 -17.20
C SER A 151 -14.97 -6.80 -17.36
N ASN A 152 -14.33 -6.28 -18.41
CA ASN A 152 -12.87 -6.36 -18.57
C ASN A 152 -12.12 -5.37 -17.65
N PHE A 153 -12.85 -4.49 -16.96
CA PHE A 153 -12.27 -3.55 -16.01
C PHE A 153 -12.09 -4.20 -14.63
N ARG A 154 -10.95 -3.91 -14.02
CA ARG A 154 -10.62 -4.24 -12.63
C ARG A 154 -10.33 -2.96 -11.86
N GLY A 155 -10.89 -2.82 -10.67
CA GLY A 155 -10.51 -1.76 -9.74
C GLY A 155 -9.29 -2.19 -8.94
N ASN A 156 -8.35 -1.28 -8.69
CA ASN A 156 -7.16 -1.53 -7.89
C ASN A 156 -7.10 -0.48 -6.78
N THR A 157 -7.02 -0.92 -5.52
CA THR A 157 -6.65 -0.08 -4.37
C THR A 157 -5.50 -0.72 -3.59
N GLY A 158 -4.97 -0.07 -2.56
CA GLY A 158 -3.86 -0.63 -1.80
C GLY A 158 -3.09 0.37 -0.95
N MET A 159 -1.84 0.00 -0.68
CA MET A 159 -0.88 0.80 0.06
C MET A 159 0.51 0.67 -0.56
N GLY A 160 1.20 1.80 -0.67
CA GLY A 160 2.58 1.88 -1.11
C GLY A 160 3.33 2.98 -0.38
N ILE A 161 4.63 3.03 -0.62
CA ILE A 161 5.51 4.10 -0.14
C ILE A 161 6.24 4.70 -1.33
N GLN A 162 6.26 6.03 -1.39
CA GLN A 162 6.95 6.79 -2.42
C GLN A 162 8.07 7.60 -1.78
N PHE A 163 9.26 7.48 -2.33
CA PHE A 163 10.42 8.31 -1.98
C PHE A 163 10.75 9.21 -3.15
N ASN A 164 10.69 10.52 -2.91
CA ASN A 164 11.12 11.52 -3.89
C ASN A 164 12.43 12.13 -3.43
N SER A 165 13.37 12.24 -4.34
CA SER A 165 14.63 12.96 -4.20
C SER A 165 14.70 13.99 -5.31
N ILE A 166 14.40 15.25 -5.00
CA ILE A 166 14.49 16.36 -5.96
C ILE A 166 15.83 17.06 -5.73
N HIS A 167 16.66 17.11 -6.76
CA HIS A 167 17.94 17.79 -6.74
C HIS A 167 17.79 19.14 -7.42
N PHE A 168 18.35 20.17 -6.79
CA PHE A 168 18.41 21.50 -7.39
C PHE A 168 19.75 21.71 -8.09
N GLN A 169 19.78 22.68 -9.01
CA GLN A 169 21.00 23.15 -9.64
C GLN A 169 21.99 23.70 -8.59
N ASN A 170 23.26 23.72 -8.95
CA ASN A 170 24.31 24.27 -8.09
C ASN A 170 23.97 25.73 -7.70
N ASN A 171 24.37 26.13 -6.51
CA ASN A 171 24.11 27.44 -5.91
C ASN A 171 22.64 27.77 -5.63
N LYS A 172 21.70 26.85 -5.85
CA LYS A 172 20.28 27.00 -5.50
C LYS A 172 19.92 26.11 -4.31
N ALA A 173 19.14 26.67 -3.39
CA ALA A 173 18.56 25.95 -2.27
C ALA A 173 17.15 26.45 -1.97
N ILE A 174 16.38 25.65 -1.22
CA ILE A 174 15.11 26.09 -0.65
C ILE A 174 15.31 26.20 0.85
N GLU A 175 15.14 27.41 1.36
CA GLU A 175 15.31 27.76 2.77
C GLU A 175 13.99 28.29 3.32
N VAL A 176 13.79 28.17 4.64
CA VAL A 176 12.61 28.74 5.29
C VAL A 176 13.00 30.10 5.86
N VAL A 177 12.46 31.17 5.28
CA VAL A 177 12.59 32.56 5.75
C VAL A 177 11.19 33.04 6.11
N ASP A 178 11.02 33.59 7.32
CA ASP A 178 9.72 34.09 7.81
C ASP A 178 8.55 33.10 7.66
N TYR A 179 8.79 31.84 8.04
CA TYR A 179 7.81 30.74 7.94
C TYR A 179 7.33 30.45 6.51
N LYS A 180 8.07 30.89 5.48
CA LYS A 180 7.82 30.59 4.07
C LYS A 180 9.07 29.97 3.45
N SER A 181 8.86 28.99 2.58
CA SER A 181 9.92 28.40 1.79
C SER A 181 10.26 29.33 0.62
N VAL A 182 11.51 29.70 0.47
CA VAL A 182 11.98 30.65 -0.55
C VAL A 182 13.20 30.06 -1.25
N ILE A 183 13.29 30.27 -2.56
CA ILE A 183 14.47 29.89 -3.34
C ILE A 183 15.58 30.87 -2.98
N THR A 184 16.66 30.34 -2.41
CA THR A 184 17.83 31.12 -2.03
C THR A 184 18.99 30.79 -2.96
N THR A 185 19.74 31.82 -3.33
CA THR A 185 21.01 31.68 -4.08
C THR A 185 22.12 32.17 -3.19
N THR A 186 23.19 31.40 -3.00
CA THR A 186 24.31 31.85 -2.16
C THR A 186 25.17 32.90 -2.86
N GLU A 187 25.79 33.77 -2.06
CA GLU A 187 26.79 34.73 -2.51
C GLU A 187 28.08 34.05 -3.01
N VAL A 188 28.81 34.77 -3.86
CA VAL A 188 30.08 34.33 -4.46
C VAL A 188 31.10 34.07 -3.34
N GLY A 189 31.58 32.81 -3.21
CA GLY A 189 32.57 32.40 -2.20
C GLY A 189 32.07 31.39 -1.15
N SER A 190 30.76 31.10 -1.08
CA SER A 190 30.19 30.03 -0.23
C SER A 190 29.17 29.16 -0.96
N GLU A 191 29.54 28.75 -2.17
CA GLU A 191 28.72 28.04 -3.14
C GLU A 191 28.04 26.76 -2.61
N TYR A 192 26.75 26.60 -2.93
CA TYR A 192 26.03 25.34 -2.70
C TYR A 192 26.38 24.35 -3.80
N ARG A 193 27.07 23.28 -3.44
CA ARG A 193 27.47 22.26 -4.42
C ARG A 193 26.37 21.28 -4.77
N ASP A 194 25.50 20.98 -3.81
CA ASP A 194 24.41 20.03 -3.99
C ASP A 194 23.32 20.33 -2.96
N THR A 195 22.11 20.61 -3.44
CA THR A 195 20.94 20.79 -2.58
C THR A 195 19.88 19.78 -2.99
N ARG A 196 19.37 19.04 -2.00
CA ARG A 196 18.39 17.98 -2.22
C ARG A 196 17.21 18.09 -1.28
N LEU A 197 16.03 17.98 -1.85
CA LEU A 197 14.77 17.83 -1.15
C LEU A 197 14.34 16.36 -1.17
N HIS A 198 14.29 15.75 0.01
CA HIS A 198 13.72 14.42 0.19
C HIS A 198 12.32 14.52 0.79
N ALA A 199 11.38 13.79 0.18
CA ALA A 199 10.05 13.62 0.72
C ALA A 199 9.64 12.15 0.63
N THR A 200 9.05 11.63 1.71
CA THR A 200 8.51 10.28 1.79
C THR A 200 7.00 10.38 1.99
N TYR A 201 6.26 9.65 1.16
CA TYR A 201 4.80 9.61 1.18
C TYR A 201 4.32 8.17 1.34
N LEU A 202 3.31 7.97 2.18
CA LEU A 202 2.45 6.80 2.13
C LEU A 202 1.41 7.04 1.03
N THR A 203 1.21 6.06 0.16
CA THR A 203 0.36 6.18 -1.02
C THR A 203 -0.82 5.22 -0.95
N PHE A 204 -1.99 5.71 -1.37
CA PHE A 204 -3.25 4.94 -1.41
C PHE A 204 -3.89 5.14 -2.78
N PRO A 205 -3.76 4.15 -3.69
CA PRO A 205 -4.31 4.25 -5.03
C PRO A 205 -5.80 3.94 -5.05
N LEU A 206 -6.47 4.52 -6.04
CA LEU A 206 -7.76 4.10 -6.55
C LEU A 206 -7.67 4.15 -8.07
N LEU A 207 -7.39 3.00 -8.69
CA LEU A 207 -7.11 2.89 -10.12
C LEU A 207 -8.10 1.93 -10.79
N LEU A 208 -8.29 2.14 -12.09
CA LEU A 208 -9.00 1.24 -12.97
C LEU A 208 -8.01 0.66 -13.98
N GLU A 209 -8.03 -0.65 -14.11
CA GLU A 209 -7.16 -1.41 -14.99
C GLU A 209 -7.99 -2.18 -16.02
N THR A 210 -7.48 -2.22 -17.25
CA THR A 210 -7.94 -3.13 -18.30
C THR A 210 -6.72 -3.83 -18.91
N SER A 211 -6.90 -5.07 -19.35
CA SER A 211 -5.81 -5.85 -19.94
C SER A 211 -6.27 -6.56 -21.20
N PHE A 212 -5.49 -6.44 -22.27
CA PHE A 212 -5.77 -7.02 -23.58
C PHE A 212 -4.76 -8.14 -23.89
N PRO A 213 -5.21 -9.35 -24.23
CA PRO A 213 -4.30 -10.41 -24.65
C PRO A 213 -3.73 -10.09 -26.04
N ILE A 214 -2.40 -10.13 -26.18
CA ILE A 214 -1.72 -10.08 -27.49
C ILE A 214 -1.43 -11.50 -28.00
N SER A 215 -1.08 -12.39 -27.08
CA SER A 215 -0.72 -13.79 -27.35
C SER A 215 -1.15 -14.68 -26.17
N ARG A 216 -1.07 -16.01 -26.32
CA ARG A 216 -1.39 -16.98 -25.25
C ARG A 216 -0.63 -16.72 -23.94
N HIS A 217 0.55 -16.11 -24.00
CA HIS A 217 1.40 -15.84 -22.84
C HIS A 217 1.68 -14.34 -22.60
N SER A 218 1.16 -13.44 -23.45
CA SER A 218 1.47 -12.01 -23.36
C SER A 218 0.23 -11.13 -23.39
N HIS A 219 0.19 -10.15 -22.49
CA HIS A 219 -0.89 -9.19 -22.35
C HIS A 219 -0.35 -7.76 -22.26
N ILE A 220 -1.04 -6.82 -22.90
CA ILE A 220 -0.91 -5.39 -22.61
C ILE A 220 -1.83 -5.05 -21.46
N PHE A 221 -1.38 -4.20 -20.56
CA PHE A 221 -2.23 -3.58 -19.56
C PHE A 221 -2.26 -2.06 -19.74
N LEU A 222 -3.40 -1.48 -19.39
CA LEU A 222 -3.60 -0.06 -19.22
C LEU A 222 -4.24 0.14 -17.84
N ASN A 223 -3.64 1.00 -17.02
CA ASN A 223 -4.07 1.26 -15.66
C ASN A 223 -4.07 2.76 -15.41
N GLY A 224 -5.09 3.31 -14.76
CA GLY A 224 -5.12 4.73 -14.47
C GLY A 224 -6.15 5.12 -13.42
N GLY A 225 -5.89 6.24 -12.74
CA GLY A 225 -6.76 6.76 -11.71
C GLY A 225 -6.07 7.76 -10.80
N VAL A 226 -6.48 7.78 -9.53
CA VAL A 226 -5.99 8.74 -8.54
C VAL A 226 -5.17 8.02 -7.48
N VAL A 227 -4.09 8.63 -7.00
CA VAL A 227 -3.28 8.15 -5.89
C VAL A 227 -3.23 9.22 -4.80
N LEU A 228 -3.85 8.93 -3.66
CA LEU A 228 -3.72 9.80 -2.48
C LEU A 228 -2.33 9.63 -1.87
N LYS A 229 -1.72 10.72 -1.44
CA LYS A 229 -0.39 10.74 -0.82
C LYS A 229 -0.44 11.46 0.52
N ALA A 230 -0.04 10.77 1.58
CA ALA A 230 0.15 11.34 2.91
C ALA A 230 1.66 11.40 3.23
N LYS A 231 2.19 12.60 3.45
CA LYS A 231 3.59 12.83 3.77
C LYS A 231 3.90 12.25 5.16
N THR A 232 4.90 11.37 5.23
CA THR A 232 5.33 10.75 6.49
C THR A 232 6.63 11.35 7.00
N ALA A 233 7.55 11.67 6.10
CA ALA A 233 8.83 12.29 6.44
C ALA A 233 9.27 13.25 5.34
N SER A 234 9.98 14.31 5.72
CA SER A 234 10.69 15.16 4.78
C SER A 234 12.04 15.59 5.34
N SER A 235 12.98 15.88 4.44
CA SER A 235 14.29 16.40 4.83
C SER A 235 14.86 17.23 3.69
N SER A 236 15.30 18.45 4.01
CA SER A 236 16.19 19.24 3.14
C SER A 236 17.65 19.02 3.55
N LYS A 237 18.52 18.77 2.59
CA LYS A 237 19.96 18.63 2.82
C LYS A 237 20.71 19.56 1.88
N VAL A 238 21.62 20.34 2.46
CA VAL A 238 22.42 21.32 1.75
C VAL A 238 23.89 21.02 2.01
N TRP A 239 24.68 20.92 0.94
CA TRP A 239 26.13 20.73 1.01
C TRP A 239 26.84 22.05 0.71
N LYS A 240 27.52 22.61 1.72
CA LYS A 240 28.36 23.81 1.60
C LYS A 240 29.83 23.39 1.51
N ASP A 241 30.60 24.06 0.65
CA ASP A 241 32.06 24.04 0.72
C ASP A 241 32.50 25.15 1.70
N VAL A 242 33.09 24.77 2.83
CA VAL A 242 33.68 25.71 3.80
C VAL A 242 35.12 25.26 4.00
N ASP A 243 36.07 26.11 3.63
CA ASP A 243 37.51 25.86 3.76
C ASP A 243 37.99 24.55 3.08
N GLY A 244 37.48 24.24 1.88
CA GLY A 244 37.87 23.06 1.10
C GLY A 244 37.43 21.71 1.69
N LYS A 245 36.62 21.71 2.76
CA LYS A 245 36.02 20.52 3.37
C LYS A 245 34.50 20.54 3.19
N LYS A 246 33.95 19.43 2.67
CA LYS A 246 32.51 19.24 2.50
C LYS A 246 31.80 19.21 3.86
N ARG A 247 31.05 20.25 4.20
CA ARG A 247 30.17 20.24 5.39
C ARG A 247 28.72 20.04 4.96
N LYS A 248 28.12 18.97 5.51
CA LYS A 248 26.71 18.65 5.34
C LYS A 248 25.91 19.41 6.39
N THR A 249 25.03 20.32 5.96
CA THR A 249 24.08 20.97 6.86
C THR A 249 22.69 20.44 6.54
N LYS A 250 22.05 19.78 7.51
CA LYS A 250 20.64 19.43 7.43
C LYS A 250 19.86 20.68 7.82
N MET A 251 19.07 21.24 6.91
CA MET A 251 18.22 22.35 7.31
C MET A 251 17.07 21.80 8.16
N PRO A 252 16.77 22.43 9.31
CA PRO A 252 15.61 22.06 10.10
C PRO A 252 14.34 22.42 9.31
N GLY A 253 13.34 21.56 9.40
CA GLY A 253 11.98 21.92 9.04
C GLY A 253 11.42 21.17 7.83
N ASP A 254 10.12 20.97 7.94
CA ASP A 254 9.24 20.25 7.03
C ASP A 254 9.03 21.00 5.68
N LEU A 255 9.90 22.00 5.40
CA LEU A 255 9.91 22.97 4.29
C LEU A 255 8.54 23.47 3.85
N ASN A 256 7.58 23.55 4.78
CA ASN A 256 6.18 23.80 4.48
C ASN A 256 5.61 22.93 3.33
N LEU A 257 6.12 21.71 3.17
CA LEU A 257 5.60 20.76 2.20
C LEU A 257 4.19 20.37 2.58
N ARG A 258 3.34 20.25 1.57
CA ARG A 258 1.95 19.84 1.75
C ARG A 258 1.87 18.45 2.40
N PRO A 259 1.13 18.29 3.52
CA PRO A 259 1.07 17.01 4.22
C PRO A 259 0.20 15.97 3.49
N VAL A 260 -0.84 16.40 2.77
CA VAL A 260 -1.74 15.51 2.01
C VAL A 260 -1.96 16.08 0.62
N THR A 261 -1.76 15.25 -0.40
CA THR A 261 -1.99 15.58 -1.80
C THR A 261 -2.53 14.36 -2.55
N PHE A 262 -2.80 14.51 -3.84
CA PHE A 262 -3.11 13.39 -4.71
C PHE A 262 -2.46 13.57 -6.09
N ASP A 263 -2.25 12.45 -6.76
CA ASP A 263 -1.71 12.39 -8.11
C ASP A 263 -2.71 11.74 -9.04
N ILE A 264 -2.75 12.20 -10.28
CA ILE A 264 -3.33 11.46 -11.39
C ILE A 264 -2.23 10.55 -11.92
N LEU A 265 -2.48 9.25 -11.93
CA LEU A 265 -1.54 8.23 -12.37
C LEU A 265 -2.08 7.52 -13.60
N VAL A 266 -1.22 7.35 -14.61
CA VAL A 266 -1.47 6.50 -15.78
C VAL A 266 -0.28 5.55 -15.94
N GLN A 267 -0.55 4.29 -16.23
CA GLN A 267 0.45 3.26 -16.47
C GLN A 267 0.04 2.40 -17.65
N ALA A 268 1.02 1.98 -18.44
CA ALA A 268 0.82 1.03 -19.51
C ALA A 268 2.05 0.15 -19.66
N GLY A 269 1.86 -1.08 -20.13
CA GLY A 269 2.98 -1.99 -20.28
C GLY A 269 2.59 -3.34 -20.83
N ILE A 270 3.56 -4.25 -20.82
CA ILE A 270 3.43 -5.63 -21.30
C ILE A 270 3.86 -6.55 -20.16
N ASN A 271 2.96 -7.46 -19.77
CA ASN A 271 3.20 -8.41 -18.70
C ASN A 271 3.64 -7.73 -17.39
N HIS A 272 4.90 -7.92 -16.97
CA HIS A 272 5.44 -7.45 -15.70
C HIS A 272 6.15 -6.10 -15.80
N CYS A 273 6.34 -5.59 -17.03
CA CYS A 273 7.11 -4.37 -17.29
C CYS A 273 6.19 -3.30 -17.85
N GLY A 274 6.30 -2.09 -17.33
CA GLY A 274 5.52 -0.96 -17.81
C GLY A 274 6.19 0.37 -17.54
N VAL A 275 5.58 1.39 -18.12
CA VAL A 275 5.92 2.79 -17.90
C VAL A 275 4.77 3.44 -17.15
N PHE A 276 5.09 4.48 -16.38
CA PHE A 276 4.08 5.26 -15.67
C PHE A 276 4.34 6.75 -15.88
N ALA A 277 3.25 7.52 -15.81
CA ALA A 277 3.27 8.96 -15.72
C ALA A 277 2.37 9.38 -14.55
N SER A 278 2.88 10.25 -13.68
CA SER A 278 2.14 10.80 -12.56
C SER A 278 2.15 12.32 -12.60
N TYR A 279 1.01 12.93 -12.38
CA TYR A 279 0.84 14.38 -12.30
C TYR A 279 0.18 14.76 -10.97
N SER A 280 0.83 15.63 -10.19
CA SER A 280 0.25 16.18 -8.96
C SER A 280 -0.47 17.48 -9.31
N PRO A 281 -1.81 17.60 -9.19
CA PRO A 281 -2.48 18.87 -9.49
C PRO A 281 -2.26 19.94 -8.40
N MET A 282 -1.93 19.52 -7.19
CA MET A 282 -1.68 20.42 -6.07
C MET A 282 -0.21 20.82 -5.99
N SER A 283 0.05 22.07 -5.61
CA SER A 283 1.42 22.52 -5.38
C SER A 283 2.11 21.75 -4.25
N LEU A 284 3.40 21.47 -4.46
CA LEU A 284 4.30 20.81 -3.52
C LEU A 284 4.33 21.50 -2.14
N PHE A 285 4.23 22.83 -2.13
CA PHE A 285 4.21 23.64 -0.92
C PHE A 285 2.78 23.97 -0.49
N MET A 286 2.61 24.23 0.80
CA MET A 286 1.36 24.78 1.33
C MET A 286 1.06 26.16 0.72
N ASN A 287 -0.22 26.52 0.67
CA ASN A 287 -0.66 27.78 0.05
C ASN A 287 0.03 28.97 0.72
N ASN A 288 0.63 29.85 -0.10
CA ASN A 288 1.38 31.04 0.33
C ASN A 288 2.60 30.75 1.25
N LYS A 289 3.07 29.50 1.27
CA LYS A 289 4.18 29.04 2.12
C LYS A 289 5.38 28.51 1.32
N GLY A 290 5.36 28.61 -0.01
CA GLY A 290 6.49 28.23 -0.85
C GLY A 290 6.35 28.69 -2.30
N PRO A 291 7.38 28.44 -3.12
CA PRO A 291 7.35 28.72 -4.56
C PRO A 291 6.22 27.93 -5.24
N LYS A 292 5.71 28.46 -6.35
CA LYS A 292 4.66 27.77 -7.11
C LYS A 292 5.31 26.69 -7.98
N GLY A 293 4.99 25.44 -7.66
CA GLY A 293 5.28 24.29 -8.50
C GLY A 293 4.60 23.03 -7.97
N ASN A 294 4.30 22.08 -8.85
CA ASN A 294 3.52 20.87 -8.58
C ASN A 294 4.13 19.62 -9.23
#